data_AF-A0A3C0R725-F1
#
_entry.id   AF-A0A3C0R725-F1
#
_cell.length_a   1.000
_cell.length_b   1.000
_cell.length_c   1.000
_cell.angle_alpha   90.00
_cell.angle_beta   90.00
_cell.angle_gamma   90.00
#
_symmetry.space_group_name_H-M   'P 1'
#
loop_
_entity.id
_entity.type
_entity.pdbx_description
1 polymer ?
#
loop_
_entity_poly.entity_id
_entity_poly.type
_entity_poly.pdbx_seq_one_letter_code
_entity_poly.pdbx_strand_id
1 'polypeptide(L)'
;YRLHQSSIVNSRWEVRWPTSESAYKSMAIAPEVKSLLRYNEGSAGTWKASDGHFWMMYFFRWLPGRTAGLAVKIHRPDICLPATGMTMSRDNGSRLLTVNGVDLHIHAYRFDDRGAPLHVFYCYWAASSSNKNVAAAEQEDWTARGRLRAVLKARPEIGAVLELVVWGYQDDGEADRAMQCELEDRVRLG
;
A
#
# COMPACT_ATOMS: atom_id res chain seq x y z
N TYR A 1 -36.61 13.81 -10.83
CA TYR A 1 -35.95 12.57 -10.39
C TYR A 1 -34.71 12.96 -9.60
N ARG A 2 -34.87 13.16 -8.28
CA ARG A 2 -33.77 13.23 -7.29
C ARG A 2 -33.33 11.80 -6.99
N LEU A 3 -32.14 11.66 -6.41
CA LEU A 3 -31.54 10.45 -5.81
C LEU A 3 -30.56 9.70 -6.72
N HIS A 4 -29.33 10.22 -6.78
CA HIS A 4 -28.10 9.43 -6.62
C HIS A 4 -26.91 10.39 -6.47
N GLN A 5 -26.93 11.16 -5.37
CA GLN A 5 -25.74 11.85 -4.87
C GLN A 5 -25.37 11.17 -3.55
N SER A 6 -25.12 9.87 -3.64
CA SER A 6 -24.88 8.99 -2.49
C SER A 6 -23.39 8.66 -2.45
N SER A 7 -22.70 9.29 -1.48
CA SER A 7 -21.50 8.79 -0.79
C SER A 7 -20.16 8.57 -1.52
N ILE A 8 -19.91 9.12 -2.72
CA ILE A 8 -18.54 9.06 -3.31
C ILE A 8 -17.52 9.93 -2.52
N VAL A 9 -17.99 10.76 -1.59
CA VAL A 9 -17.15 11.71 -0.83
C VAL A 9 -16.49 11.09 0.41
N ASN A 10 -16.85 9.89 0.86
CA ASN A 10 -16.58 9.46 2.25
C ASN A 10 -15.71 8.20 2.44
N SER A 11 -14.74 7.93 1.56
CA SER A 11 -13.78 6.83 1.79
C SER A 11 -12.36 7.22 1.42
N ARG A 12 -11.97 8.47 1.69
CA ARG A 12 -10.59 8.95 1.48
C ARG A 12 -9.83 8.83 2.79
N TRP A 13 -9.44 7.62 3.18
CA TRP A 13 -8.50 7.49 4.30
C TRP A 13 -7.13 8.07 3.92
N GLU A 14 -6.38 8.52 4.91
CA GLU A 14 -5.07 9.15 4.75
C GLU A 14 -4.02 8.50 5.65
N VAL A 15 -2.76 8.73 5.29
CA VAL A 15 -1.60 8.38 6.11
C VAL A 15 -1.05 9.66 6.76
N ARG A 16 -0.99 9.66 8.09
CA ARG A 16 -0.25 10.62 8.89
C ARG A 16 1.20 10.15 8.98
N TRP A 17 2.11 10.96 8.47
CA TRP A 17 3.54 10.66 8.54
C TRP A 17 4.08 10.86 9.96
N PRO A 18 4.95 9.96 10.45
CA PRO A 18 5.50 10.00 11.81
C PRO A 18 6.61 11.07 11.96
N THR A 19 6.29 12.32 11.65
CA THR A 19 7.26 13.44 11.67
C THR A 19 7.81 13.77 13.06
N SER A 20 7.13 13.33 14.12
CA SER A 20 7.57 13.45 15.51
C SER A 20 8.41 12.27 16.00
N GLU A 21 8.49 11.17 15.23
CA GLU A 21 9.26 9.99 15.63
C GLU A 21 10.76 10.22 15.55
N SER A 22 11.48 9.45 16.35
CA SER A 22 12.94 9.53 16.37
C SER A 22 13.51 9.17 14.99
N ALA A 23 14.50 9.95 14.56
CA ALA A 23 15.17 9.77 13.28
C ALA A 23 14.24 9.76 12.04
N TYR A 24 13.05 10.38 12.11
CA TYR A 24 12.19 10.49 10.95
C TYR A 24 12.89 11.22 9.79
N LYS A 25 12.82 10.63 8.59
CA LYS A 25 13.31 11.22 7.35
C LYS A 25 12.34 10.93 6.22
N SER A 26 11.88 11.98 5.54
CA SER A 26 11.21 11.83 4.24
C SER A 26 12.23 11.39 3.18
N MET A 27 11.85 10.45 2.33
CA MET A 27 12.68 9.97 1.22
C MET A 27 12.17 10.53 -0.10
N ALA A 28 13.10 10.98 -0.94
CA ALA A 28 12.78 11.33 -2.32
C ALA A 28 12.50 10.05 -3.11
N ILE A 29 11.34 10.00 -3.78
CA ILE A 29 11.03 8.94 -4.73
C ILE A 29 11.59 9.35 -6.09
N ALA A 30 12.42 8.49 -6.68
CA ALA A 30 13.08 8.78 -7.95
C ALA A 30 12.03 9.08 -9.06
N PRO A 31 12.27 10.07 -9.95
CA PRO A 31 11.35 10.43 -11.03
C PRO A 31 10.97 9.24 -11.93
N GLU A 32 11.88 8.29 -12.12
CA GLU A 32 11.71 7.07 -12.90
C GLU A 32 10.63 6.18 -12.28
N VAL A 33 10.60 6.06 -10.95
CA VAL A 33 9.55 5.32 -10.22
C VAL A 33 8.20 6.00 -10.41
N LYS A 34 8.15 7.34 -10.37
CA LYS A 34 6.91 8.09 -10.66
C LYS A 34 6.44 7.88 -12.10
N SER A 35 7.36 7.85 -13.06
CA SER A 35 7.06 7.59 -14.48
C SER A 35 6.51 6.17 -14.69
N LEU A 36 7.12 5.19 -14.01
CA LEU A 36 6.73 3.78 -14.08
C LEU A 36 5.37 3.53 -13.41
N LEU A 37 5.20 3.96 -12.17
CA LEU A 37 4.01 3.69 -11.35
C LEU A 37 2.84 4.65 -11.65
N ARG A 38 3.13 5.82 -12.22
CA ARG A 38 2.14 6.83 -12.66
C ARG A 38 1.18 7.33 -11.59
N TYR A 39 1.57 7.23 -10.31
CA TYR A 39 0.80 7.74 -9.18
C TYR A 39 0.58 9.26 -9.29
N ASN A 40 -0.50 9.75 -8.69
CA ASN A 40 -0.79 11.17 -8.56
C ASN A 40 -0.06 11.75 -7.34
N GLU A 41 -0.19 11.08 -6.20
CA GLU A 41 0.44 11.43 -4.94
C GLU A 41 1.30 10.26 -4.48
N GLY A 42 2.51 10.56 -4.00
CA GLY A 42 3.46 9.54 -3.57
C GLY A 42 4.36 10.11 -2.51
N SER A 43 4.59 9.35 -1.45
CA SER A 43 5.46 9.75 -0.36
C SER A 43 6.12 8.52 0.25
N ALA A 44 7.33 8.73 0.75
CA ALA A 44 8.14 7.70 1.35
C ALA A 44 8.84 8.28 2.58
N GLY A 45 9.08 7.47 3.59
CA GLY A 45 9.84 7.90 4.75
C GLY A 45 10.27 6.76 5.64
N THR A 46 11.28 7.03 6.45
CA THR A 46 11.80 6.12 7.46
C THR A 46 11.74 6.76 8.83
N TRP A 47 11.66 5.94 9.87
CA TRP A 47 11.76 6.37 11.27
C TRP A 47 12.29 5.22 12.12
N LYS A 48 12.65 5.53 13.36
CA LYS A 48 12.91 4.54 14.39
C LYS A 48 11.80 4.65 15.44
N ALA A 49 11.04 3.57 15.59
CA ALA A 49 9.94 3.50 16.54
C ALA A 49 10.47 3.45 17.99
N SER A 50 9.57 3.62 18.96
CA SER A 50 9.92 3.68 20.39
C SER A 50 10.56 2.41 20.94
N ASP A 51 10.27 1.26 20.34
CA ASP A 51 10.86 -0.05 20.62
C ASP A 51 12.28 -0.21 20.06
N GLY A 52 12.75 0.76 19.27
CA GLY A 52 14.05 0.78 18.64
C GLY A 52 14.14 0.12 17.26
N HIS A 53 13.04 -0.40 16.71
CA HIS A 53 13.03 -0.96 15.37
C HIS A 53 13.00 0.13 14.30
N PHE A 54 13.67 -0.14 13.18
CA PHE A 54 13.68 0.76 12.03
C PHE A 54 12.53 0.42 11.10
N TRP A 55 11.75 1.43 10.77
CA TRP A 55 10.60 1.35 9.89
C TRP A 55 10.80 2.16 8.64
N MET A 56 10.19 1.71 7.56
CA MET A 56 10.05 2.42 6.30
C MET A 56 8.62 2.28 5.81
N MET A 57 8.09 3.34 5.19
CA MET A 57 6.76 3.33 4.61
C MET A 57 6.74 4.01 3.26
N TYR A 58 6.03 3.39 2.32
CA TYR A 58 5.63 3.99 1.06
C TYR A 58 4.12 4.12 1.00
N PHE A 59 3.65 5.27 0.53
CA PHE A 59 2.25 5.48 0.26
C PHE A 59 2.07 6.14 -1.11
N PHE A 60 1.27 5.50 -1.96
CA PHE A 60 0.98 5.97 -3.31
C PHE A 60 -0.53 6.02 -3.54
N ARG A 61 -1.00 7.07 -4.20
CA ARG A 61 -2.42 7.25 -4.55
C ARG A 61 -2.59 7.59 -6.02
N TRP A 62 -3.64 6.99 -6.61
CA TRP A 62 -4.14 7.28 -7.94
C TRP A 62 -5.50 7.94 -7.82
N LEU A 63 -5.64 9.14 -8.39
CA LEU A 63 -6.89 9.87 -8.49
C LEU A 63 -7.70 9.35 -9.69
N PRO A 64 -9.03 9.59 -9.73
CA PRO A 64 -9.88 9.10 -10.81
C PRO A 64 -9.33 9.43 -12.20
N GLY A 65 -9.42 8.48 -13.13
CA GLY A 65 -8.90 8.63 -14.51
C GLY A 65 -7.46 8.16 -14.69
N ARG A 66 -6.77 7.76 -13.62
CA ARG A 66 -5.55 6.93 -13.67
C ARG A 66 -5.79 5.67 -12.86
N THR A 67 -5.52 4.53 -13.47
CA THR A 67 -5.71 3.23 -12.83
C THR A 67 -4.40 2.75 -12.19
N ALA A 68 -4.48 2.29 -10.95
CA ALA A 68 -3.37 1.71 -10.20
C ALA A 68 -2.94 0.32 -10.70
N GLY A 69 -3.71 -0.33 -11.58
CA GLY A 69 -3.52 -1.74 -11.90
C GLY A 69 -2.19 -2.14 -12.55
N LEU A 70 -1.46 -1.21 -13.18
CA LEU A 70 -0.07 -1.49 -13.63
C LEU A 70 0.92 -1.49 -12.44
N ALA A 71 0.72 -0.61 -11.47
CA ALA A 71 1.55 -0.54 -10.27
C ALA A 71 1.30 -1.75 -9.36
N VAL A 72 0.04 -2.19 -9.23
CA VAL A 72 -0.33 -3.41 -8.49
C VAL A 72 0.30 -4.66 -9.10
N LYS A 73 0.51 -4.71 -10.43
CA LYS A 73 1.14 -5.85 -11.10
C LYS A 73 2.67 -5.88 -11.02
N ILE A 74 3.32 -4.71 -11.01
CA ILE A 74 4.79 -4.60 -11.15
C ILE A 74 5.47 -4.27 -9.82
N HIS A 75 4.76 -3.64 -8.89
CA HIS A 75 5.28 -3.18 -7.60
C HIS A 75 4.67 -3.99 -6.45
N ARG A 76 4.90 -5.30 -6.50
CA ARG A 76 4.64 -6.20 -5.38
C ARG A 76 5.97 -6.58 -4.71
N PRO A 77 6.01 -6.68 -3.37
CA PRO A 77 7.24 -7.01 -2.64
C PRO A 77 7.93 -8.29 -3.11
N ASP A 78 7.16 -9.32 -3.48
CA ASP A 78 7.66 -10.61 -3.99
C ASP A 78 8.36 -10.50 -5.35
N ILE A 79 8.16 -9.41 -6.08
CA ILE A 79 8.83 -9.13 -7.36
C ILE A 79 9.99 -8.15 -7.16
N CYS A 80 9.77 -7.03 -6.47
CA CYS A 80 10.76 -5.94 -6.40
C CYS A 80 11.90 -6.22 -5.42
N LEU A 81 11.63 -6.84 -4.27
CA LEU A 81 12.65 -7.02 -3.23
C LEU A 81 13.69 -8.09 -3.61
N PRO A 82 13.33 -9.23 -4.24
CA PRO A 82 14.32 -10.14 -4.78
C PRO A 82 15.26 -9.50 -5.81
N ALA A 83 14.76 -8.57 -6.62
CA ALA A 83 15.59 -7.82 -7.57
C ALA A 83 16.64 -6.92 -6.88
N THR A 84 16.45 -6.60 -5.59
CA THR A 84 17.42 -5.85 -4.76
C THR A 84 18.38 -6.75 -3.98
N GLY A 85 18.30 -8.08 -4.17
CA GLY A 85 19.17 -9.07 -3.52
C GLY A 85 18.62 -9.63 -2.20
N MET A 86 17.39 -9.30 -1.81
CA MET A 86 16.73 -9.89 -0.64
C MET A 86 16.17 -11.27 -0.98
N THR A 87 16.12 -12.19 -0.02
CA THR A 87 15.55 -13.53 -0.25
C THR A 87 14.26 -13.69 0.51
N MET A 88 13.15 -14.01 -0.17
CA MET A 88 11.89 -14.29 0.52
C MET A 88 12.01 -15.61 1.29
N SER A 89 11.84 -15.54 2.61
CA SER A 89 11.88 -16.69 3.51
C SER A 89 10.48 -17.22 3.84
N ARG A 90 9.47 -16.35 3.82
CA ARG A 90 8.08 -16.70 4.10
C ARG A 90 7.09 -15.77 3.40
N ASP A 91 6.00 -16.35 2.92
CA ASP A 91 4.77 -15.65 2.58
C ASP A 91 3.75 -15.96 3.70
N ASN A 92 3.31 -14.93 4.41
CA ASN A 92 2.38 -15.02 5.55
C ASN A 92 0.92 -14.81 5.13
N GLY A 93 0.67 -14.61 3.84
CA GLY A 93 -0.66 -14.50 3.25
C GLY A 93 -1.34 -13.17 3.51
N SER A 94 -2.61 -13.11 3.08
CA SER A 94 -3.47 -11.93 3.20
C SER A 94 -4.46 -12.04 4.36
N ARG A 95 -4.71 -10.91 5.02
CA ARG A 95 -5.80 -10.76 6.00
C ARG A 95 -6.45 -9.38 5.88
N LEU A 96 -7.72 -9.31 6.26
CA LEU A 96 -8.44 -8.05 6.40
C LEU A 96 -8.16 -7.50 7.81
N LEU A 97 -7.70 -6.26 7.88
CA LEU A 97 -7.47 -5.52 9.11
C LEU A 97 -8.25 -4.22 9.08
N THR A 98 -9.13 -4.00 10.05
CA THR A 98 -9.87 -2.75 10.20
C THR A 98 -9.13 -1.84 11.18
N VAL A 99 -8.60 -0.71 10.70
CA VAL A 99 -7.87 0.28 11.50
C VAL A 99 -8.58 1.62 11.43
N ASN A 100 -8.96 2.20 12.56
CA ASN A 100 -9.63 3.51 12.64
C ASN A 100 -10.81 3.66 11.66
N GLY A 101 -11.58 2.59 11.45
CA GLY A 101 -12.72 2.54 10.53
C GLY A 101 -12.37 2.34 9.06
N VAL A 102 -11.11 2.01 8.75
CA VAL A 102 -10.60 1.74 7.41
C VAL A 102 -10.29 0.26 7.26
N ASP A 103 -10.92 -0.38 6.28
CA ASP A 103 -10.68 -1.78 5.94
C ASP A 103 -9.46 -1.92 5.00
N LEU A 104 -8.39 -2.54 5.51
CA LEU A 104 -7.11 -2.72 4.83
C LEU A 104 -6.84 -4.21 4.59
N HIS A 105 -6.69 -4.61 3.33
CA HIS A 105 -6.25 -5.97 2.99
C HIS A 105 -4.73 -6.03 3.01
N ILE A 106 -4.17 -6.42 4.16
CA ILE A 106 -2.73 -6.55 4.36
C ILE A 106 -2.28 -7.93 3.88
N HIS A 107 -1.29 -7.96 3.01
CA HIS A 107 -0.50 -9.14 2.69
C HIS A 107 0.87 -9.03 3.35
N ALA A 108 1.29 -10.06 4.07
CA ALA A 108 2.51 -10.05 4.86
C ALA A 108 3.56 -10.99 4.25
N TYR A 109 4.81 -10.51 4.17
CA TYR A 109 5.96 -11.28 3.74
C TYR A 109 7.08 -11.19 4.76
N ARG A 110 7.95 -12.20 4.77
CA ARG A 110 9.23 -12.18 5.47
C ARG A 110 10.37 -12.41 4.49
N PHE A 111 11.32 -11.50 4.49
CA PHE A 111 12.55 -11.57 3.73
C PHE A 111 13.75 -11.71 4.67
N ASP A 112 14.85 -12.23 4.11
CA ASP A 112 16.19 -12.08 4.65
C ASP A 112 16.91 -10.97 3.88
N ASP A 113 17.39 -9.98 4.61
CA ASP A 113 18.26 -8.92 4.12
C ASP A 113 19.63 -9.07 4.78
N ARG A 114 20.50 -9.87 4.13
CA ARG A 114 21.89 -10.13 4.56
C ARG A 114 21.98 -10.67 5.99
N GLY A 115 21.09 -11.59 6.35
CA GLY A 115 21.01 -12.18 7.69
C GLY A 115 20.13 -11.42 8.68
N ALA A 116 19.58 -10.25 8.31
CA ALA A 116 18.61 -9.54 9.12
C ALA A 116 17.18 -9.86 8.64
N PRO A 117 16.28 -10.30 9.54
CA PRO A 117 14.88 -10.45 9.17
C PRO A 117 14.24 -9.11 8.81
N LEU A 118 13.49 -9.14 7.72
CA LEU A 118 12.74 -8.02 7.18
C LEU A 118 11.28 -8.43 6.98
N HIS A 119 10.37 -7.74 7.65
CA HIS A 119 8.93 -7.93 7.48
C HIS A 119 8.37 -6.85 6.58
N VAL A 120 7.56 -7.26 5.61
CA VAL A 120 6.96 -6.36 4.62
C VAL A 120 5.45 -6.58 4.60
N PHE A 121 4.72 -5.49 4.82
CA PHE A 121 3.27 -5.46 4.89
C PHE A 121 2.75 -4.60 3.75
N TYR A 122 2.04 -5.23 2.82
CA TYR A 122 1.58 -4.61 1.59
C TYR A 122 0.05 -4.54 1.58
N CYS A 123 -0.50 -3.37 1.25
CA CYS A 123 -1.92 -3.16 1.11
C CYS A 123 -2.22 -2.46 -0.21
N TYR A 124 -3.09 -3.06 -1.01
CA TYR A 124 -3.75 -2.38 -2.13
C TYR A 124 -5.22 -2.11 -1.79
N TRP A 125 -5.65 -0.87 -1.96
CA TRP A 125 -6.99 -0.40 -1.65
C TRP A 125 -7.63 0.31 -2.85
N ALA A 126 -8.93 0.10 -3.08
CA ALA A 126 -9.69 0.73 -4.17
C ALA A 126 -11.11 1.13 -3.70
N ALA A 127 -11.54 2.36 -4.05
CA ALA A 127 -12.75 2.99 -3.51
C ALA A 127 -14.10 2.43 -3.99
N SER A 128 -14.15 1.70 -5.11
CA SER A 128 -15.40 1.33 -5.79
C SER A 128 -15.83 -0.13 -5.58
N SER A 129 -15.11 -0.92 -4.80
CA SER A 129 -15.27 -2.38 -4.85
C SER A 129 -15.13 -3.07 -3.50
N SER A 130 -16.22 -3.71 -3.11
CA SER A 130 -16.28 -4.69 -2.02
C SER A 130 -15.25 -5.82 -2.21
N ASN A 131 -14.37 -6.01 -1.22
CA ASN A 131 -13.69 -7.24 -0.79
C ASN A 131 -12.98 -8.16 -1.83
N LYS A 132 -12.84 -7.79 -3.12
CA LYS A 132 -12.30 -8.68 -4.19
C LYS A 132 -11.10 -8.07 -4.98
N ASN A 133 -10.31 -7.22 -4.35
CA ASN A 133 -9.55 -6.18 -5.07
C ASN A 133 -8.18 -6.56 -5.66
N VAL A 134 -7.42 -7.52 -5.11
CA VAL A 134 -6.11 -7.87 -5.71
C VAL A 134 -6.30 -8.69 -6.98
N ALA A 135 -7.04 -9.80 -6.91
CA ALA A 135 -7.27 -10.69 -8.05
C ALA A 135 -8.06 -10.03 -9.20
N ALA A 136 -8.94 -9.07 -8.90
CA ALA A 136 -9.66 -8.31 -9.92
C ALA A 136 -8.77 -7.26 -10.61
N ALA A 137 -7.91 -6.56 -9.87
CA ALA A 137 -6.91 -5.65 -10.44
C ALA A 137 -5.87 -6.40 -11.31
N GLU A 138 -5.53 -7.63 -10.93
CA GLU A 138 -4.67 -8.52 -11.72
C GLU A 138 -5.32 -8.95 -13.06
N GLN A 139 -6.65 -8.98 -13.15
CA GLN A 139 -7.39 -9.42 -14.34
C GLN A 139 -7.82 -8.28 -15.27
N GLU A 140 -7.52 -7.01 -14.96
CA GLU A 140 -7.93 -5.90 -15.84
C GLU A 140 -7.26 -5.94 -17.23
N ASP A 141 -8.07 -5.69 -18.27
CA ASP A 141 -7.66 -5.62 -19.68
C ASP A 141 -7.13 -4.22 -20.02
N TRP A 142 -5.83 -4.16 -20.30
CA TRP A 142 -5.05 -2.92 -20.48
C TRP A 142 -4.94 -2.43 -21.91
N THR A 143 -5.60 -3.09 -22.87
CA THR A 143 -5.61 -2.66 -24.26
C THR A 143 -6.23 -1.26 -24.42
N ALA A 144 -5.89 -0.54 -25.49
CA ALA A 144 -6.51 0.76 -25.79
C ALA A 144 -8.06 0.68 -25.81
N ARG A 145 -8.61 -0.48 -26.21
CA ARG A 145 -10.05 -0.78 -26.19
C ARG A 145 -10.57 -1.04 -24.77
N GLY A 146 -9.82 -1.75 -23.93
CA GLY A 146 -10.13 -1.94 -22.51
C GLY A 146 -10.20 -0.61 -21.75
N ARG A 147 -9.27 0.31 -22.00
CA ARG A 147 -9.25 1.66 -21.41
C ARG A 147 -10.44 2.52 -21.84
N LEU A 148 -10.76 2.54 -23.14
CA LEU A 148 -11.94 3.27 -23.63
C LEU A 148 -13.23 2.73 -22.99
N ARG A 149 -13.32 1.40 -22.81
CA ARG A 149 -14.46 0.75 -22.14
C ARG A 149 -14.54 1.10 -20.64
N ALA A 150 -13.41 1.22 -19.95
CA ALA A 150 -13.36 1.64 -18.54
C ALA A 150 -13.80 3.11 -18.36
N VAL A 151 -13.36 3.99 -19.26
CA VAL A 151 -13.78 5.40 -19.31
C VAL A 151 -15.29 5.51 -19.58
N LEU A 152 -15.80 4.77 -20.56
CA LEU A 152 -17.24 4.74 -20.89
C LEU A 152 -18.12 4.14 -19.79
N LYS A 153 -17.55 3.29 -18.91
CA LYS A 153 -18.25 2.73 -17.74
C LYS A 153 -18.23 3.64 -16.50
N ALA A 154 -17.61 4.83 -16.58
CA ALA A 154 -17.57 5.83 -15.51
C ALA A 154 -17.25 5.22 -14.13
N ARG A 155 -16.10 4.57 -13.97
CA ARG A 155 -15.62 4.17 -12.64
C ARG A 155 -14.51 5.11 -12.17
N PRO A 156 -14.81 6.07 -11.28
CA PRO A 156 -13.83 6.96 -10.70
C PRO A 156 -13.11 6.24 -9.55
N GLU A 157 -12.35 5.19 -9.85
CA GLU A 157 -11.70 4.42 -8.78
C GLU A 157 -10.50 5.23 -8.26
N ILE A 158 -10.56 5.60 -6.98
CA ILE A 158 -9.37 6.05 -6.25
C ILE A 158 -8.68 4.78 -5.78
N GLY A 159 -7.46 4.56 -6.26
CA GLY A 159 -6.60 3.47 -5.82
C GLY A 159 -5.52 3.99 -4.86
N ALA A 160 -5.15 3.20 -3.87
CA ALA A 160 -4.03 3.48 -2.99
C ALA A 160 -3.21 2.21 -2.73
N VAL A 161 -1.89 2.38 -2.62
CA VAL A 161 -0.97 1.35 -2.14
C VAL A 161 -0.29 1.88 -0.88
N LEU A 162 -0.25 1.05 0.15
CA LEU A 162 0.50 1.27 1.37
C LEU A 162 1.46 0.09 1.57
N GLU A 163 2.72 0.40 1.80
CA GLU A 163 3.74 -0.58 2.16
C GLU A 163 4.39 -0.13 3.47
N LEU A 164 4.40 -1.01 4.47
CA LEU A 164 5.17 -0.85 5.70
C LEU A 164 6.24 -1.92 5.76
N VAL A 165 7.46 -1.52 6.09
CA VAL A 165 8.64 -2.38 6.13
C VAL A 165 9.32 -2.19 7.47
N VAL A 166 9.69 -3.28 8.14
CA VAL A 166 10.39 -3.24 9.42
C VAL A 166 11.48 -4.31 9.50
N TRP A 167 12.63 -3.92 10.04
CA TRP A 167 13.75 -4.83 10.31
C TRP A 167 13.79 -5.22 11.79
N GLY A 168 14.32 -6.41 12.07
CA GLY A 168 14.82 -6.78 13.39
C GLY A 168 13.90 -7.67 14.21
N TYR A 169 12.60 -7.70 13.89
CA TYR A 169 11.67 -8.65 14.49
C TYR A 169 12.04 -10.09 14.10
N GLN A 170 12.21 -10.97 15.08
CA GLN A 170 12.52 -12.38 14.84
C GLN A 170 11.26 -13.23 14.67
N ASP A 171 10.19 -12.85 15.36
CA ASP A 171 8.88 -13.49 15.34
C ASP A 171 7.90 -12.73 14.45
N ASP A 172 7.15 -13.47 13.65
CA ASP A 172 6.19 -12.88 12.71
C ASP A 172 4.97 -12.30 13.44
N GLY A 173 4.58 -12.88 14.58
CA GLY A 173 3.48 -12.40 15.42
C GLY A 173 3.83 -11.13 16.20
N GLU A 174 5.08 -10.93 16.58
CA GLU A 174 5.59 -9.66 17.11
C GLU A 174 5.55 -8.56 16.05
N ALA A 175 6.08 -8.84 14.84
CA ALA A 175 6.05 -7.90 13.73
C ALA A 175 4.60 -7.52 13.33
N ASP A 176 3.69 -8.49 13.32
CA ASP A 176 2.26 -8.27 13.02
C ASP A 176 1.58 -7.34 14.02
N ARG A 177 1.83 -7.54 15.32
CA ARG A 177 1.29 -6.67 16.37
C ARG A 177 1.87 -5.27 16.29
N ALA A 178 3.17 -5.15 16.07
CA ALA A 178 3.84 -3.87 15.90
C ALA A 178 3.30 -3.11 14.68
N MET A 179 3.11 -3.80 13.55
CA MET A 179 2.50 -3.21 12.35
C MET A 179 1.09 -2.69 12.63
N GLN A 180 0.27 -3.45 13.38
CA GLN A 180 -1.07 -2.98 13.71
C GLN A 180 -1.02 -1.69 14.54
N CYS A 181 -0.18 -1.61 15.58
CA CYS A 181 0.00 -0.39 16.36
C CYS A 181 0.47 0.78 15.48
N GLU A 182 1.43 0.54 14.57
CA GLU A 182 1.93 1.56 13.65
C GLU A 182 0.82 2.09 12.73
N LEU A 183 -0.06 1.22 12.23
CA LEU A 183 -1.22 1.61 11.43
C LEU A 183 -2.26 2.38 12.25
N GLU A 184 -2.51 2.00 13.50
CA GLU A 184 -3.46 2.70 14.39
C GLU A 184 -3.08 4.17 14.62
N ASP A 185 -1.78 4.47 14.64
CA ASP A 185 -1.30 5.86 14.78
C ASP A 185 -1.30 6.65 13.45
N ARG A 186 -1.21 5.94 12.31
CA ARG A 186 -0.90 6.54 11.00
C ARG A 186 -2.10 6.58 10.07
N VAL A 187 -3.01 5.62 10.13
CA VAL A 187 -4.16 5.53 9.22
C VAL A 187 -5.35 6.20 9.85
N ARG A 188 -6.00 7.11 9.12
CA ARG A 188 -7.23 7.78 9.58
C ARG A 188 -8.23 7.93 8.45
N LEU A 189 -9.51 8.00 8.78
CA LEU A 189 -10.51 8.52 7.86
C LEU A 189 -10.20 9.99 7.55
N GLY A 190 -10.32 10.39 6.29
CA GLY A 190 -10.18 11.77 5.83
C GLY A 190 -11.51 12.46 5.60
#